data_AF-A0A5S9N7Q0-F1
#
_entry.id   AF-A0A5S9N7Q0-F1
#
_cell.length_a   1.000
_cell.length_b   1.000
_cell.length_c   1.000
_cell.angle_alpha   90.00
_cell.angle_beta   90.00
_cell.angle_gamma   90.00
#
_symmetry.space_group_name_H-M   'P 1'
#
loop_
_entity.id
_entity.type
_entity.pdbx_description
1 polymer ?
#
loop_
_entity_poly.entity_id
_entity_poly.type
_entity_poly.pdbx_seq_one_letter_code
_entity_poly.pdbx_strand_id
1 'polypeptide(L)'
;MSIQILRDIRGLRVQVIHANDVEGQQLVDHLKRIGCVVETTWPPPSAYAENADLVLLSVDQEDRDTLHKLTRSHSERAPTVIAIVGYENPSTLALVLESGALAVVERPIKPFGLLTQITLARSLWLERKEQARRIRKLERKVTSMQQIQKAKAILMGSHGISEDEAYQSIRRQAMAKRISMEEMAVAIINASELLNFRPDSV
;
A
#
# COMPACT_ATOMS: atom_id res chain seq x y z
N MET A 1 -7.78 17.72 13.11
CA MET A 1 -7.06 16.77 12.22
C MET A 1 -5.71 17.34 11.79
N SER A 2 -5.63 18.59 11.33
CA SER A 2 -4.39 19.29 10.95
C SER A 2 -3.33 19.43 12.05
N ILE A 3 -3.73 19.74 13.29
CA ILE A 3 -2.80 19.84 14.45
C ILE A 3 -2.23 18.46 14.84
N GLN A 4 -2.97 17.38 14.59
CA GLN A 4 -2.54 16.03 14.95
C GLN A 4 -1.37 15.56 14.07
N ILE A 5 -1.46 15.78 12.74
CA ILE A 5 -0.37 15.45 11.81
C ILE A 5 0.92 16.18 12.20
N LEU A 6 0.85 17.47 12.56
CA LEU A 6 2.02 18.23 12.98
C LEU A 6 2.68 17.69 14.27
N ARG A 7 1.89 17.10 15.17
CA ARG A 7 2.42 16.41 16.35
C ARG A 7 3.04 15.06 15.98
N ASP A 8 2.42 14.35 15.05
CA ASP A 8 2.83 13.02 14.58
C ASP A 8 4.11 13.04 13.71
N ILE A 9 4.55 14.22 13.25
CA ILE A 9 5.84 14.38 12.55
C ILE A 9 7.02 14.16 13.50
N ARG A 10 6.87 14.48 14.80
CA ARG A 10 7.92 14.16 15.78
C ARG A 10 7.96 12.66 16.00
N GLY A 11 9.14 12.07 15.85
CA GLY A 11 9.36 10.62 15.94
C GLY A 11 9.12 9.87 14.62
N LEU A 12 8.75 10.57 13.54
CA LEU A 12 8.61 9.97 12.21
C LEU A 12 9.93 9.32 11.79
N ARG A 13 9.88 8.06 11.34
CA ARG A 13 11.07 7.34 10.86
C ARG A 13 11.32 7.71 9.41
N VAL A 14 12.36 8.50 9.18
CA VAL A 14 12.71 9.06 7.88
C VAL A 14 13.94 8.35 7.33
N GLN A 15 13.80 7.71 6.17
CA GLN A 15 14.93 7.23 5.40
C GLN A 15 15.33 8.29 4.36
N VAL A 16 16.59 8.72 4.39
CA VAL A 16 17.16 9.65 3.41
C VAL A 16 18.03 8.87 2.46
N ILE A 17 17.58 8.73 1.22
CA ILE A 17 18.31 8.09 0.12
C ILE A 17 18.94 9.21 -0.72
N HIS A 18 20.10 9.65 -0.26
CA HIS A 18 20.88 10.75 -0.85
C HIS A 18 22.36 10.49 -0.61
N ALA A 19 23.21 10.91 -1.55
CA ALA A 19 24.66 10.84 -1.39
C ALA A 19 25.10 11.50 -0.08
N ASN A 20 26.16 10.97 0.54
CA ASN A 20 26.72 11.50 1.78
C ASN A 20 27.59 12.74 1.50
N ASP A 21 26.95 13.83 1.08
CA ASP A 21 27.57 15.12 0.82
C ASP A 21 27.08 16.19 1.83
N VAL A 22 27.56 17.43 1.65
CA VAL A 22 27.24 18.55 2.55
C VAL A 22 25.73 18.82 2.58
N GLU A 23 25.06 18.69 1.44
CA GLU A 23 23.62 18.90 1.31
C GLU A 23 22.83 17.80 2.04
N GLY A 24 23.22 16.54 1.87
CA GLY A 24 22.65 15.40 2.59
C GLY A 24 22.81 15.53 4.10
N GLN A 25 23.97 15.96 4.59
CA GLN A 25 24.19 16.17 6.02
C GLN A 25 23.32 17.32 6.58
N GLN A 26 23.21 18.43 5.83
CA GLN A 26 22.34 19.55 6.23
C GLN A 26 20.86 19.16 6.30
N LEU A 27 20.39 18.35 5.33
CA LEU A 27 19.04 17.79 5.34
C LEU A 27 18.82 16.92 6.59
N VAL A 28 19.74 15.99 6.88
CA VAL A 28 19.66 15.09 8.04
C VAL A 28 19.61 15.90 9.34
N ASP A 29 20.48 16.89 9.50
CA ASP A 29 20.52 17.75 10.68
C ASP A 29 19.21 18.53 10.83
N HIS A 30 18.64 19.03 9.73
CA HIS A 30 17.37 19.73 9.76
C HIS A 30 16.20 18.81 10.15
N LEU A 31 16.14 17.60 9.61
CA LEU A 31 15.14 16.58 9.97
C LEU A 31 15.24 16.18 11.45
N LYS A 32 16.46 16.03 11.99
CA LYS A 32 16.68 15.78 13.42
C LYS A 32 16.19 16.94 14.28
N ARG A 33 16.38 18.20 13.85
CA ARG A 33 15.84 19.40 14.54
C ARG A 33 14.30 19.46 14.54
N ILE A 34 13.66 18.96 13.47
CA ILE A 34 12.20 18.80 13.42
C ILE A 34 11.73 17.74 14.43
N GLY A 35 12.59 16.78 14.77
CA GLY A 35 12.34 15.70 15.72
C GLY A 35 12.12 14.34 15.06
N CYS A 36 12.50 14.17 13.80
CA CYS A 36 12.42 12.89 13.09
C CYS A 36 13.56 11.95 13.52
N VAL A 37 13.31 10.65 13.41
CA VAL A 37 14.33 9.59 13.56
C VAL A 37 14.87 9.31 12.16
N VAL A 38 16.11 9.71 11.89
CA VAL A 38 16.65 9.72 10.52
C VAL A 38 17.68 8.62 10.33
N GLU A 39 17.52 7.85 9.27
CA GLU A 39 18.48 6.87 8.75
C GLU A 39 18.90 7.31 7.33
N THR A 40 20.19 7.23 7.02
CA THR A 40 20.70 7.54 5.68
C THR A 40 21.07 6.27 4.94
N THR A 41 20.86 6.24 3.64
CA THR A 41 21.23 5.10 2.79
C THR A 41 21.76 5.59 1.45
N TRP A 42 22.99 5.23 1.12
CA TRP A 42 23.57 5.45 -0.21
C TRP A 42 24.63 4.38 -0.49
N PRO A 43 24.70 3.80 -1.70
CA PRO A 43 23.83 4.00 -2.88
C PRO A 43 22.37 3.55 -2.63
N PRO A 44 21.42 3.84 -3.55
CA PRO A 44 20.03 3.45 -3.37
C PRO A 44 19.88 1.92 -3.15
N PRO A 45 19.17 1.48 -2.09
CA PRO A 45 19.01 0.07 -1.78
C PRO A 45 18.05 -0.64 -2.74
N SER A 46 17.92 -1.96 -2.65
CA SER A 46 16.94 -2.73 -3.42
C SER A 46 15.49 -2.59 -2.94
N ALA A 47 15.30 -2.13 -1.69
CA ALA A 47 14.00 -1.89 -1.07
C ALA A 47 14.11 -0.79 -0.01
N TYR A 48 12.99 -0.12 0.29
CA TYR A 48 12.91 0.83 1.41
C TYR A 48 13.07 0.12 2.75
N ALA A 49 13.52 0.85 3.77
CA ALA A 49 13.61 0.32 5.13
C ALA A 49 12.22 -0.09 5.64
N GLU A 50 12.10 -1.27 6.26
CA GLU A 50 10.80 -1.88 6.62
C GLU A 50 9.93 -1.00 7.53
N ASN A 51 10.58 -0.19 8.37
CA ASN A 51 9.92 0.67 9.35
C ASN A 51 10.01 2.15 8.96
N ALA A 52 10.33 2.47 7.70
CA ALA A 52 10.28 3.85 7.23
C ALA A 52 8.82 4.32 7.18
N ASP A 53 8.56 5.47 7.76
CA ASP A 53 7.31 6.20 7.58
C ASP A 53 7.37 7.08 6.33
N LEU A 54 8.55 7.67 6.09
CA LEU A 54 8.80 8.62 5.02
C LEU A 54 10.18 8.36 4.41
N VAL A 55 10.27 8.50 3.09
CA VAL A 55 11.50 8.42 2.32
C VAL A 55 11.72 9.74 1.60
N LEU A 56 12.90 10.33 1.76
CA LEU A 56 13.41 11.34 0.84
C LEU A 56 14.33 10.67 -0.15
N LEU A 57 13.98 10.72 -1.43
CA LEU A 57 14.65 9.98 -2.51
C LEU A 57 15.28 10.96 -3.49
N SER A 58 16.60 10.91 -3.63
CA SER A 58 17.30 11.65 -4.69
C SER A 58 17.01 11.00 -6.03
N VAL A 59 16.50 11.80 -6.97
CA VAL A 59 16.13 11.33 -8.31
C VAL A 59 17.08 11.93 -9.32
N ASP A 60 18.07 11.13 -9.68
CA ASP A 60 19.05 11.42 -10.72
C ASP A 60 18.95 10.36 -11.84
N GLN A 61 19.19 10.77 -13.09
CA GLN A 61 19.05 9.87 -14.23
C GLN A 61 20.10 8.76 -14.25
N GLU A 62 21.26 9.02 -13.67
CA GLU A 62 22.37 8.05 -13.56
C GLU A 62 21.95 6.81 -12.75
N ASP A 63 21.05 6.98 -11.78
CA ASP A 63 20.55 5.92 -10.91
C ASP A 63 19.24 5.30 -11.40
N ARG A 64 18.79 5.61 -12.62
CA ARG A 64 17.49 5.21 -13.17
C ARG A 64 17.14 3.74 -12.90
N ASP A 65 18.01 2.81 -13.29
CA ASP A 65 17.73 1.38 -13.16
C ASP A 65 17.63 0.91 -11.70
N THR A 66 18.41 1.52 -10.81
CA THR A 66 18.37 1.23 -9.37
C THR A 66 17.09 1.79 -8.76
N LEU A 67 16.71 3.03 -9.11
CA LEU A 67 15.46 3.66 -8.69
C LEU A 67 14.25 2.86 -9.17
N HIS A 68 14.26 2.37 -10.41
CA HIS A 68 13.20 1.48 -10.94
C HIS A 68 13.05 0.19 -10.13
N LYS A 69 14.15 -0.42 -9.69
CA LYS A 69 14.10 -1.62 -8.86
C LYS A 69 13.53 -1.31 -7.48
N LEU A 70 14.01 -0.23 -6.86
CA LEU A 70 13.54 0.25 -5.57
C LEU A 70 12.03 0.54 -5.59
N THR A 71 11.54 1.21 -6.63
CA THR A 71 10.13 1.61 -6.77
C THR A 71 9.23 0.47 -7.27
N ARG A 72 9.75 -0.67 -7.70
CA ARG A 72 8.91 -1.85 -7.96
C ARG A 72 8.68 -2.71 -6.72
N SER A 73 9.50 -2.54 -5.68
CA SER A 73 9.38 -3.28 -4.42
C SER A 73 8.17 -2.90 -3.55
N HIS A 74 7.21 -2.12 -4.08
CA HIS A 74 6.10 -1.57 -3.30
C HIS A 74 5.26 -2.68 -2.65
N SER A 75 5.30 -2.70 -1.32
CA SER A 75 4.40 -3.49 -0.48
C SER A 75 3.17 -2.67 -0.08
N GLU A 76 2.14 -3.31 0.49
CA GLU A 76 1.00 -2.60 1.10
C GLU A 76 1.41 -1.62 2.23
N ARG A 77 2.67 -1.66 2.66
CA ARG A 77 3.27 -0.82 3.71
C ARG A 77 4.25 0.22 3.15
N ALA A 78 4.24 0.49 1.85
CA ALA A 78 5.16 1.45 1.24
C ALA A 78 5.11 2.83 1.93
N PRO A 79 6.26 3.44 2.27
CA PRO A 79 6.33 4.72 2.99
C PRO A 79 5.79 5.89 2.15
N THR A 80 5.64 7.06 2.80
CA THR A 80 5.43 8.32 2.10
C THR A 80 6.71 8.69 1.34
N VAL A 81 6.66 8.88 0.03
CA VAL A 81 7.85 9.24 -0.78
C VAL A 81 7.84 10.72 -1.13
N ILE A 82 8.98 11.38 -0.93
CA ILE A 82 9.28 12.74 -1.38
C ILE A 82 10.51 12.69 -2.28
N ALA A 83 10.41 13.19 -3.50
CA ALA A 83 11.54 13.23 -4.42
C ALA A 83 12.39 14.48 -4.20
N ILE A 84 13.71 14.32 -4.22
CA ILE A 84 14.68 15.41 -4.28
C ILE A 84 15.20 15.46 -5.71
N VAL A 85 15.07 16.61 -6.37
CA VAL A 85 15.35 16.76 -7.80
C VAL A 85 16.28 17.95 -8.02
N GLY A 86 17.40 17.73 -8.73
CA GLY A 86 18.33 18.81 -9.10
C GLY A 86 18.09 19.42 -10.48
N TYR A 87 17.36 18.73 -11.36
CA TYR A 87 17.09 19.20 -12.72
C TYR A 87 15.76 18.68 -13.26
N GLU A 88 14.98 19.56 -13.88
CA GLU A 88 13.70 19.22 -14.48
C GLU A 88 13.84 18.95 -15.97
N ASN A 89 13.57 17.72 -16.37
CA ASN A 89 13.33 17.35 -17.76
C ASN A 89 12.30 16.21 -17.80
N PRO A 90 11.72 15.89 -18.97
CA PRO A 90 10.69 14.86 -19.08
C PRO A 90 11.10 13.51 -18.50
N SER A 91 12.36 13.10 -18.69
CA SER A 91 12.87 11.81 -18.20
C SER A 91 13.00 11.76 -16.68
N THR A 92 13.46 12.84 -16.04
CA THR A 92 13.53 12.95 -14.57
C THR A 92 12.14 13.02 -13.96
N LEU A 93 11.22 13.79 -14.56
CA LEU A 93 9.84 13.85 -14.11
C LEU A 93 9.13 12.49 -14.23
N ALA A 94 9.43 11.71 -15.27
CA ALA A 94 8.95 10.33 -15.38
C ALA A 94 9.39 9.49 -14.17
N LEU A 95 10.66 9.57 -13.76
CA LEU A 95 11.17 8.85 -12.60
C LEU A 95 10.51 9.29 -11.29
N VAL A 96 10.27 10.59 -11.13
CA VAL A 96 9.53 11.12 -9.97
C VAL A 96 8.11 10.52 -9.91
N LEU A 97 7.40 10.50 -11.04
CA LEU A 97 6.05 9.93 -11.11
C LEU A 97 6.05 8.41 -10.85
N GLU A 98 6.99 7.69 -11.47
CA GLU A 98 7.17 6.24 -11.29
C GLU A 98 7.55 5.88 -9.85
N SER A 99 8.22 6.78 -9.12
CA SER A 99 8.53 6.58 -7.70
C SER A 99 7.33 6.69 -6.76
N GLY A 100 6.19 7.18 -7.25
CA GLY A 100 5.02 7.43 -6.43
C GLY A 100 5.19 8.61 -5.47
N ALA A 101 6.16 9.49 -5.73
CA ALA A 101 6.40 10.67 -4.92
C ALA A 101 5.13 11.55 -4.81
N LEU A 102 4.88 12.02 -3.58
CA LEU A 102 3.71 12.85 -3.25
C LEU A 102 4.07 14.33 -3.08
N ALA A 103 5.37 14.63 -3.06
CA ALA A 103 5.94 15.96 -3.03
C ALA A 103 7.33 15.94 -3.68
N VAL A 104 7.80 17.12 -4.06
CA VAL A 104 9.13 17.35 -4.63
C VAL A 104 9.84 18.42 -3.82
N VAL A 105 11.14 18.23 -3.62
CA VAL A 105 12.07 19.21 -3.05
C VAL A 105 13.15 19.48 -4.10
N GLU A 106 13.31 20.73 -4.50
CA GLU A 106 14.36 21.15 -5.42
C GLU A 106 15.74 21.15 -4.73
N ARG A 107 16.81 20.82 -5.46
CA ARG A 107 18.18 21.14 -5.07
C ARG A 107 18.51 22.57 -5.55
N PRO A 108 19.21 23.41 -4.76
CA PRO A 108 19.72 23.11 -3.43
C PRO A 108 18.62 23.03 -2.36
N ILE A 109 18.70 22.03 -1.48
CA ILE A 109 17.71 21.74 -0.44
C ILE A 109 17.69 22.88 0.59
N LYS A 110 16.57 23.62 0.62
CA LYS A 110 16.34 24.69 1.59
C LYS A 110 15.57 24.15 2.81
N PRO A 111 15.97 24.53 4.05
CA PRO A 111 15.21 24.17 5.24
C PRO A 111 13.77 24.68 5.23
N PHE A 112 13.57 25.91 4.73
CA PHE A 112 12.24 26.48 4.60
C PHE A 112 11.42 25.70 3.57
N GLY A 113 10.22 25.29 3.96
CA GLY A 113 9.32 24.51 3.12
C GLY A 113 9.44 23.00 3.31
N LEU A 114 10.55 22.47 3.87
CA LEU A 114 10.69 21.01 4.06
C LEU A 114 9.61 20.45 4.99
N LEU A 115 9.35 21.12 6.12
CA LEU A 115 8.28 20.72 7.03
C LEU A 115 6.91 20.74 6.35
N THR A 116 6.66 21.73 5.47
CA THR A 116 5.43 21.83 4.70
C THR A 116 5.30 20.66 3.73
N GLN A 117 6.35 20.34 2.98
CA GLN A 117 6.36 19.21 2.03
C GLN A 117 6.15 17.88 2.76
N ILE A 118 6.82 17.67 3.90
CA ILE A 118 6.62 16.49 4.75
C ILE A 118 5.16 16.39 5.22
N THR A 119 4.61 17.49 5.73
CA THR A 119 3.24 17.53 6.26
C THR A 119 2.21 17.20 5.19
N LEU A 120 2.30 17.85 4.03
CA LEU A 120 1.37 17.66 2.91
C LEU A 120 1.49 16.25 2.31
N ALA A 121 2.71 15.80 2.03
CA ALA A 121 2.95 14.47 1.49
C ALA A 121 2.44 13.39 2.44
N ARG A 122 2.71 13.52 3.74
CA ARG A 122 2.25 12.55 4.76
C ARG A 122 0.73 12.54 4.89
N SER A 123 0.10 13.72 4.88
CA SER A 123 -1.37 13.83 4.90
C SER A 123 -1.99 13.12 3.69
N LEU A 124 -1.46 13.40 2.48
CA LEU A 124 -1.96 12.80 1.24
C LEU A 124 -1.76 11.28 1.23
N TRP A 125 -0.61 10.80 1.73
CA TRP A 125 -0.35 9.37 1.85
C TRP A 125 -1.33 8.68 2.81
N LEU A 126 -1.57 9.26 3.99
CA LEU A 126 -2.50 8.71 4.98
C LEU A 126 -3.93 8.64 4.43
N GLU A 127 -4.35 9.69 3.72
CA GLU A 127 -5.65 9.72 3.05
C GLU A 127 -5.77 8.63 1.97
N ARG A 128 -4.78 8.55 1.06
CA ARG A 128 -4.74 7.51 0.02
C ARG A 128 -4.75 6.10 0.61
N LYS A 129 -4.00 5.88 1.70
CA LYS A 129 -3.96 4.60 2.40
C LYS A 129 -5.32 4.20 2.98
N GLU A 130 -6.03 5.15 3.60
CA GLU A 130 -7.36 4.89 4.14
C GLU A 130 -8.40 4.65 3.05
N GLN A 131 -8.34 5.43 1.96
CA GLN A 131 -9.18 5.21 0.77
C GLN A 131 -8.94 3.82 0.17
N ALA A 132 -7.68 3.41 -0.04
CA ALA A 132 -7.33 2.09 -0.54
C ALA A 132 -7.77 0.96 0.41
N ARG A 133 -7.72 1.18 1.73
CA ARG A 133 -8.26 0.23 2.72
C ARG A 133 -9.78 0.09 2.60
N ARG A 134 -10.49 1.21 2.40
CA ARG A 134 -11.94 1.22 2.23
C ARG A 134 -12.38 0.53 0.93
N ILE A 135 -11.68 0.80 -0.17
CA ILE A 135 -11.91 0.14 -1.47
C ILE A 135 -11.75 -1.38 -1.31
N ARG A 136 -10.60 -1.84 -0.78
CA ARG A 136 -10.36 -3.28 -0.54
C ARG A 136 -11.43 -3.93 0.34
N LYS A 137 -11.92 -3.23 1.37
CA LYS A 137 -13.01 -3.73 2.23
C LYS A 137 -14.33 -3.89 1.46
N LEU A 138 -14.64 -2.94 0.57
CA LEU A 138 -15.85 -2.98 -0.24
C LEU A 138 -15.76 -4.07 -1.32
N GLU A 139 -14.62 -4.18 -2.01
CA GLU A 139 -14.36 -5.24 -2.99
C GLU A 139 -14.53 -6.62 -2.36
N ARG A 140 -13.89 -6.86 -1.19
CA ARG A 140 -14.09 -8.10 -0.44
C ARG A 140 -15.56 -8.36 -0.17
N LYS A 141 -16.31 -7.36 0.33
CA LYS A 141 -17.75 -7.52 0.61
C LYS A 141 -18.55 -7.93 -0.65
N VAL A 142 -18.25 -7.34 -1.80
CA VAL A 142 -18.91 -7.69 -3.07
C VAL A 142 -18.58 -9.14 -3.47
N THR A 143 -17.30 -9.53 -3.38
CA THR A 143 -16.87 -10.90 -3.66
C THR A 143 -17.54 -11.90 -2.71
N SER A 144 -17.57 -11.63 -1.40
CA SER A 144 -18.26 -12.49 -0.41
C SER A 144 -19.74 -12.64 -0.74
N MET A 145 -20.41 -11.55 -1.15
CA MET A 145 -21.82 -11.58 -1.55
C MET A 145 -22.03 -12.49 -2.77
N GLN A 146 -21.18 -12.38 -3.79
CA GLN A 146 -21.25 -13.21 -4.99
C GLN A 146 -21.04 -14.70 -4.66
N GLN A 147 -20.06 -15.01 -3.81
CA GLN A 147 -19.80 -16.39 -3.35
C GLN A 147 -21.00 -16.97 -2.59
N ILE A 148 -21.59 -16.21 -1.67
CA ILE A 148 -22.79 -16.65 -0.94
C ILE A 148 -23.96 -16.88 -1.90
N GLN A 149 -24.18 -16.01 -2.87
CA GLN A 149 -25.22 -16.20 -3.89
C GLN A 149 -25.00 -17.46 -4.73
N LYS A 150 -23.77 -17.70 -5.18
CA LYS A 150 -23.41 -18.93 -5.92
C LYS A 150 -23.60 -20.19 -5.06
N ALA A 151 -23.18 -20.16 -3.80
CA ALA A 151 -23.38 -21.29 -2.88
C ALA A 151 -24.86 -21.58 -2.62
N LYS A 152 -25.69 -20.54 -2.45
CA LYS A 152 -27.15 -20.72 -2.34
C LYS A 152 -27.73 -21.38 -3.59
N ALA A 153 -27.38 -20.88 -4.78
CA ALA A 153 -27.87 -21.47 -6.03
C ALA A 153 -27.48 -22.95 -6.18
N ILE A 154 -26.25 -23.32 -5.78
CA ILE A 154 -25.81 -24.72 -5.75
C ILE A 154 -26.69 -25.55 -4.80
N LEU A 155 -26.93 -25.08 -3.58
CA LEU A 155 -27.76 -25.80 -2.61
C LEU A 155 -29.21 -25.93 -3.06
N MET A 156 -29.78 -24.87 -3.63
CA MET A 156 -31.13 -24.88 -4.20
C MET A 156 -31.24 -25.91 -5.33
N GLY A 157 -30.27 -25.93 -6.27
CA GLY A 157 -30.28 -26.86 -7.39
C GLY A 157 -30.04 -28.32 -7.00
N SER A 158 -29.19 -28.57 -6.00
CA SER A 158 -28.83 -29.93 -5.56
C SER A 158 -29.82 -30.55 -4.57
N HIS A 159 -30.44 -29.74 -3.71
CA HIS A 159 -31.33 -30.23 -2.64
C HIS A 159 -32.80 -29.84 -2.83
N GLY A 160 -33.14 -29.04 -3.86
CA GLY A 160 -34.51 -28.62 -4.12
C GLY A 160 -35.09 -27.68 -3.06
N ILE A 161 -34.24 -27.00 -2.29
CA ILE A 161 -34.65 -26.10 -1.20
C ILE A 161 -34.82 -24.67 -1.68
N SER A 162 -35.57 -23.87 -0.90
CA SER A 162 -35.74 -22.43 -1.15
C SER A 162 -34.46 -21.63 -0.87
N GLU A 163 -34.41 -20.39 -1.36
CA GLU A 163 -33.28 -19.49 -1.12
C GLU A 163 -33.06 -19.18 0.37
N ASP A 164 -34.14 -19.00 1.14
CA ASP A 164 -34.04 -18.76 2.60
C ASP A 164 -33.48 -19.98 3.32
N GLU A 165 -33.97 -21.18 3.01
CA GLU A 165 -33.44 -22.43 3.57
C GLU A 165 -31.96 -22.64 3.23
N ALA A 166 -31.56 -22.33 2.00
CA ALA A 166 -30.16 -22.38 1.58
C ALA A 166 -29.30 -21.40 2.38
N TYR A 167 -29.76 -20.16 2.56
CA TYR A 167 -29.06 -19.16 3.38
C TYR A 167 -28.93 -19.61 4.84
N GLN A 168 -30.02 -20.10 5.45
CA GLN A 168 -30.01 -20.59 6.84
C GLN A 168 -29.08 -21.82 6.99
N SER A 169 -29.02 -22.70 5.99
CA SER A 169 -28.11 -23.84 5.97
C SER A 169 -26.65 -23.39 5.98
N ILE A 170 -26.26 -22.48 5.08
CA ILE A 170 -24.91 -21.89 5.04
C ILE A 170 -24.56 -21.27 6.38
N ARG A 171 -25.45 -20.44 6.93
CA ARG A 171 -25.25 -19.76 8.21
C ARG A 171 -25.07 -20.75 9.37
N ARG A 172 -25.93 -21.78 9.43
CA ARG A 172 -25.87 -22.80 10.49
C ARG A 172 -24.58 -23.60 10.41
N GLN A 173 -24.15 -24.00 9.22
CA GLN A 173 -22.89 -24.71 9.04
C GLN A 173 -21.68 -23.83 9.37
N ALA A 174 -21.70 -22.56 8.96
CA ALA A 174 -20.65 -21.60 9.29
C ALA A 174 -20.49 -21.44 10.80
N MET A 175 -21.61 -21.28 11.53
CA MET A 175 -21.63 -21.22 12.99
C MET A 175 -21.10 -22.51 13.63
N ALA A 176 -21.56 -23.67 13.17
CA ALA A 176 -21.13 -24.97 13.69
C ALA A 176 -19.61 -25.19 13.53
N LYS A 177 -19.04 -24.73 12.41
CA LYS A 177 -17.60 -24.82 12.13
C LYS A 177 -16.79 -23.62 12.65
N ARG A 178 -17.44 -22.62 13.25
CA ARG A 178 -16.83 -21.36 13.72
C ARG A 178 -16.02 -20.62 12.64
N ILE A 179 -16.53 -20.65 11.41
CA ILE A 179 -15.96 -19.92 10.27
C ILE A 179 -16.95 -18.87 9.78
N SER A 180 -16.49 -17.97 8.92
CA SER A 180 -17.36 -16.98 8.28
C SER A 180 -18.32 -17.64 7.28
N MET A 181 -19.45 -16.97 7.00
CA MET A 181 -20.37 -17.41 5.94
C MET A 181 -19.70 -17.42 4.55
N GLU A 182 -18.73 -16.54 4.33
CA GLU A 182 -17.92 -16.50 3.10
C GLU A 182 -17.08 -17.77 2.95
N GLU A 183 -16.32 -18.14 3.98
CA GLU A 183 -15.50 -19.37 3.95
C GLU A 183 -16.37 -20.61 3.77
N MET A 184 -17.55 -20.66 4.39
CA MET A 184 -18.50 -21.75 4.17
C MET A 184 -19.04 -21.77 2.73
N ALA A 185 -19.38 -20.61 2.17
CA ALA A 185 -19.84 -20.52 0.78
C ALA A 185 -18.76 -21.01 -0.21
N VAL A 186 -17.50 -20.60 -0.01
CA VAL A 186 -16.36 -21.08 -0.79
C VAL A 186 -16.21 -22.60 -0.67
N ALA A 187 -16.33 -23.16 0.54
CA ALA A 187 -16.25 -24.61 0.74
C ALA A 187 -17.34 -25.37 -0.03
N ILE A 188 -18.57 -24.85 -0.05
CA ILE A 188 -19.69 -25.44 -0.81
C ILE A 188 -19.42 -25.37 -2.32
N ILE A 189 -18.94 -24.23 -2.82
CA ILE A 189 -18.60 -24.04 -4.23
C ILE A 189 -17.53 -25.05 -4.66
N ASN A 190 -16.42 -25.12 -3.91
CA ASN A 190 -15.31 -26.02 -4.24
C ASN A 190 -15.75 -27.48 -4.21
N ALA A 191 -16.55 -27.89 -3.22
CA ALA A 191 -17.07 -29.25 -3.15
C ALA A 191 -17.95 -29.59 -4.36
N SER A 192 -18.81 -28.67 -4.80
CA SER A 192 -19.64 -28.85 -6.00
C SER A 192 -18.81 -28.94 -7.28
N GLU A 193 -17.76 -28.11 -7.41
CA GLU A 193 -16.87 -28.15 -8.57
C GLU A 193 -16.09 -29.48 -8.66
N LEU A 194 -15.64 -30.02 -7.52
CA LEU A 194 -14.97 -31.32 -7.47
C LEU A 194 -15.91 -32.49 -7.82
N LEU A 195 -17.17 -32.44 -7.38
CA LEU A 195 -18.16 -33.48 -7.69
C LEU A 195 -18.61 -33.46 -9.15
N ASN A 196 -18.61 -32.28 -9.78
CA ASN A 196 -18.99 -32.10 -11.18
C ASN A 196 -17.79 -32.18 -12.15
N PHE A 197 -16.57 -32.38 -11.64
CA PHE A 197 -15.38 -32.56 -12.45
C PHE A 197 -15.48 -33.84 -13.28
N ARG A 198 -15.58 -33.69 -14.60
CA ARG A 198 -15.41 -34.79 -15.57
C ARG A 198 -14.00 -34.68 -16.15
N PRO A 199 -13.10 -35.65 -15.93
CA PRO A 199 -11.83 -35.65 -16.64
C PRO A 199 -12.11 -35.82 -18.14
N ASP A 200 -11.52 -34.96 -18.97
CA ASP A 200 -11.59 -35.09 -20.42
C ASP A 200 -11.14 -36.51 -20.81
N SER A 201 -12.07 -37.26 -21.40
CA SER A 201 -11.81 -38.59 -21.96
C SER A 201 -10.84 -38.45 -23.13
N VAL A 202 -9.60 -38.91 -22.92
CA VAL A 202 -8.59 -39.17 -23.96
C VAL A 202 -9.10 -40.20 -24.94
#